data_AF-A0ABD3IWG8-F1
#
_entry.id   AF-A0ABD3IWG8-F1
#
_cell.length_a   1.000
_cell.length_b   1.000
_cell.length_c   1.000
_cell.angle_alpha   90.00
_cell.angle_beta   90.00
_cell.angle_gamma   90.00
#
_symmetry.space_group_name_H-M   'P 1'
#
loop_
_entity.id
_entity.type
_entity.pdbx_description
1 polymer ?
#
loop_
_entity_poly.entity_id
_entity_poly.type
_entity_poly.pdbx_seq_one_letter_code
_entity_poly.pdbx_strand_id
1 'polypeptide(L)'
;MATTTTTTSSAATATPSTSSRSSRTVLRIMQSLVLLVVLIGAIIAIAWLVLNPRAPTFWLNSLSLSGLPNTSDTSCPPLKLHVGIKLTATNPNKKLVVVIQDVNLWLALVHHRCQLPLSSHNHISSSEHHISKRGRGVLTFQVETGPRPCCRTRRKRPFQFTVCEELRKGLAVMSVRMQVSVKFMHAYWPSKRKLVEVKCEDLSIGLSSSRRIGELKDGGKDCPVHFA
;
A
#
# COMPACT_ATOMS: atom_id res chain seq x y z
N MET A 1 22.96 -25.46 -106.13
CA MET A 1 22.48 -24.62 -105.01
C MET A 1 21.51 -25.44 -104.21
N ALA A 2 21.92 -25.85 -103.01
CA ALA A 2 21.16 -26.71 -102.10
C ALA A 2 20.68 -25.88 -100.92
N THR A 3 19.42 -26.09 -100.50
CA THR A 3 18.89 -26.12 -99.12
C THR A 3 17.36 -26.17 -99.18
N THR A 4 16.72 -27.34 -99.08
CA THR A 4 16.20 -28.04 -97.88
C THR A 4 15.04 -27.34 -97.14
N THR A 5 13.86 -27.94 -97.29
CA THR A 5 12.63 -27.78 -96.48
C THR A 5 12.45 -29.00 -95.58
N THR A 6 12.29 -28.83 -94.26
CA THR A 6 11.63 -29.78 -93.31
C THR A 6 11.45 -29.09 -91.95
N THR A 7 10.25 -28.72 -91.48
CA THR A 7 9.21 -29.47 -90.72
C THR A 7 9.47 -29.59 -89.19
N THR A 8 8.61 -28.92 -88.42
CA THR A 8 8.15 -29.11 -87.01
C THR A 8 9.12 -29.57 -85.90
N SER A 9 9.11 -28.85 -84.78
CA SER A 9 8.61 -29.39 -83.49
C SER A 9 8.45 -28.29 -82.44
N SER A 10 7.28 -28.26 -81.82
CA SER A 10 6.95 -27.52 -80.61
C SER A 10 7.53 -28.27 -79.41
N ALA A 11 8.49 -27.65 -78.71
CA ALA A 11 8.97 -28.13 -77.42
C ALA A 11 8.48 -27.18 -76.33
N ALA A 12 7.43 -27.59 -75.63
CA ALA A 12 7.03 -27.00 -74.36
C ALA A 12 8.09 -27.40 -73.30
N THR A 13 9.01 -26.48 -73.01
CA THR A 13 9.99 -26.68 -71.94
C THR A 13 9.32 -26.39 -70.60
N ALA A 14 9.02 -27.46 -69.86
CA ALA A 14 8.53 -27.41 -68.48
C ALA A 14 9.45 -26.55 -67.60
N THR A 15 8.85 -25.64 -66.83
CA THR A 15 9.52 -24.88 -65.79
C THR A 15 9.97 -25.81 -64.65
N PRO A 16 11.24 -25.79 -64.23
CA PRO A 16 11.67 -26.54 -63.06
C PRO A 16 11.12 -25.87 -61.80
N SER A 17 10.13 -26.50 -61.18
CA SER A 17 9.59 -26.13 -59.86
C SER A 17 10.61 -26.44 -58.76
N THR A 18 11.62 -25.59 -58.64
CA THR A 18 12.67 -25.70 -57.61
C THR A 18 12.32 -24.80 -56.42
N SER A 19 11.27 -25.15 -55.65
CA SER A 19 10.87 -24.33 -54.48
C SER A 19 10.46 -25.11 -53.22
N SER A 20 10.84 -26.40 -53.08
CA SER A 20 10.38 -27.20 -51.94
C SER A 20 11.34 -27.25 -50.73
N ARG A 21 12.64 -26.98 -50.91
CA ARG A 21 13.65 -27.05 -49.83
C ARG A 21 13.69 -25.81 -48.93
N SER A 22 13.52 -24.61 -49.49
CA SER A 22 13.51 -23.33 -48.75
C SER A 22 12.29 -23.17 -47.84
N SER A 23 11.11 -23.63 -48.29
CA SER A 23 9.88 -23.59 -47.49
C SER A 23 10.01 -24.41 -46.19
N ARG A 24 10.59 -25.62 -46.25
CA ARG A 24 10.71 -26.50 -45.08
C ARG A 24 11.64 -25.96 -44.00
N THR A 25 12.73 -25.28 -44.37
CA THR A 25 13.64 -24.66 -43.40
C THR A 25 13.00 -23.42 -42.75
N VAL A 26 12.29 -22.60 -43.53
CA VAL A 26 11.54 -21.44 -43.02
C VAL A 26 10.44 -21.87 -42.03
N LEU A 27 9.66 -22.90 -42.35
CA LEU A 27 8.64 -23.42 -41.42
C LEU A 27 9.25 -23.92 -40.10
N ARG A 28 10.42 -24.57 -40.13
CA ARG A 28 11.11 -25.01 -38.90
C ARG A 28 11.62 -23.84 -38.06
N ILE A 29 12.14 -22.80 -38.70
CA ILE A 29 12.57 -21.58 -38.01
C ILE A 29 11.37 -20.88 -37.37
N MET A 30 10.26 -20.74 -38.10
CA MET A 30 9.02 -20.17 -37.56
C MET A 30 8.48 -20.99 -36.40
N GLN A 31 8.47 -22.32 -36.51
CA GLN A 31 8.04 -23.21 -35.43
C GLN A 31 8.95 -23.09 -34.20
N SER A 32 10.27 -23.02 -34.39
CA SER A 32 11.24 -22.80 -33.31
C SER A 32 11.05 -21.44 -32.64
N LEU A 33 10.76 -20.39 -33.42
CA LEU A 33 10.52 -19.05 -32.92
C LEU A 33 9.22 -19.00 -32.09
N VAL A 34 8.15 -19.61 -32.59
CA VAL A 34 6.87 -19.71 -31.88
C VAL A 34 7.05 -20.47 -30.57
N LEU A 35 7.75 -21.61 -30.59
CA LEU A 35 8.03 -22.39 -29.38
C LEU A 35 8.81 -21.57 -28.36
N LEU A 36 9.83 -20.82 -28.79
CA LEU A 36 10.60 -19.94 -27.93
C LEU A 36 9.71 -18.86 -27.28
N VAL A 37 8.83 -18.22 -28.05
CA VAL A 37 7.88 -17.22 -27.54
C VAL A 37 6.92 -17.84 -26.51
N VAL A 38 6.40 -19.04 -26.78
CA VAL A 38 5.52 -19.76 -25.84
C VAL A 38 6.27 -20.08 -24.54
N LEU A 39 7.52 -20.55 -24.62
CA LEU A 39 8.35 -20.83 -23.45
C LEU A 39 8.62 -19.57 -22.63
N ILE A 40 8.99 -18.46 -23.29
CA ILE A 40 9.20 -17.17 -22.62
C ILE A 40 7.90 -16.71 -21.94
N GLY A 41 6.77 -16.81 -22.63
CA GLY A 41 5.45 -16.47 -22.09
C GLY A 41 5.10 -17.30 -20.85
N ALA A 42 5.36 -18.61 -20.89
CA ALA A 42 5.15 -19.50 -19.74
C ALA A 42 6.04 -19.12 -18.55
N ILE A 43 7.32 -18.81 -18.78
CA ILE A 43 8.25 -18.37 -17.72
C ILE A 43 7.75 -17.06 -17.08
N ILE A 44 7.33 -16.08 -17.88
CA ILE A 44 6.78 -14.81 -17.38
C ILE A 44 5.50 -15.05 -16.57
N ALA A 45 4.60 -15.90 -17.06
CA ALA A 45 3.36 -16.23 -16.37
C ALA A 45 3.62 -16.91 -15.01
N ILE A 46 4.54 -17.89 -14.97
CA ILE A 46 4.95 -18.55 -13.73
C ILE A 46 5.61 -17.55 -12.78
N ALA A 47 6.50 -16.70 -13.27
CA ALA A 47 7.15 -15.68 -12.46
C ALA A 47 6.13 -14.73 -11.83
N TRP A 48 5.14 -14.28 -12.59
CA TRP A 48 4.04 -13.45 -12.10
C TRP A 48 3.21 -14.15 -11.03
N LEU A 49 2.92 -15.44 -11.22
CA LEU A 49 2.16 -16.25 -10.26
C LEU A 49 2.93 -16.45 -8.94
N VAL A 50 4.25 -16.64 -9.03
CA VAL A 50 5.12 -16.86 -7.87
C VAL A 50 5.44 -15.57 -7.10
N LEU A 51 5.56 -14.43 -7.80
CA LEU A 51 5.86 -13.11 -7.23
C LEU A 51 4.61 -12.32 -6.83
N ASN A 52 3.48 -13.00 -6.60
CA ASN A 52 2.24 -12.36 -6.18
C ASN A 52 2.40 -11.72 -4.78
N PRO A 53 2.40 -10.38 -4.67
CA PRO A 53 2.71 -9.69 -3.42
C PRO A 53 1.52 -9.76 -2.45
N ARG A 54 1.78 -10.18 -1.21
CA ARG A 54 0.83 -10.07 -0.11
C ARG A 54 1.07 -8.79 0.67
N ALA A 55 0.00 -8.12 1.09
CA ALA A 55 0.11 -6.92 1.90
C ALA A 55 0.77 -7.26 3.26
N PRO A 56 1.64 -6.39 3.81
CA PRO A 56 2.13 -6.54 5.16
C PRO A 56 0.98 -6.41 6.17
N THR A 57 1.08 -7.10 7.31
CA THR A 57 0.13 -6.96 8.41
C THR A 57 0.66 -5.93 9.41
N PHE A 58 -0.24 -5.14 10.01
CA PHE A 58 0.12 -4.09 10.96
C PHE A 58 -0.57 -4.34 12.30
N TRP A 59 0.24 -4.38 13.34
CA TRP A 59 -0.20 -4.47 14.73
C TRP A 59 0.08 -3.15 15.44
N LEU A 60 -0.95 -2.55 16.05
CA LEU A 60 -0.80 -1.37 16.89
C LEU A 60 -0.26 -1.78 18.25
N ASN A 61 0.98 -1.43 18.57
CA ASN A 61 1.60 -1.76 19.86
C ASN A 61 1.15 -0.81 20.96
N SER A 62 1.23 0.49 20.70
CA SER A 62 0.92 1.52 21.69
C SER A 62 0.41 2.78 21.02
N LEU A 63 -0.48 3.45 21.74
CA LEU A 63 -1.03 4.73 21.37
C LEU A 63 -1.02 5.61 22.63
N SER A 64 -0.26 6.70 22.57
CA SER A 64 -0.16 7.66 23.65
C SER A 64 -0.63 9.03 23.20
N LEU A 65 -1.35 9.71 24.10
CA LEU A 65 -1.81 11.07 23.94
C LEU A 65 -1.21 11.90 25.07
N SER A 66 -0.70 13.09 24.77
CA SER A 66 -0.31 14.08 25.78
C SER A 66 -0.76 15.48 25.36
N GLY A 67 -0.75 16.41 26.31
CA GLY A 67 -1.35 17.74 26.12
C GLY A 67 -2.86 17.76 26.41
N LEU A 68 -3.34 16.85 27.27
CA LEU A 68 -4.74 16.80 27.69
C LEU A 68 -5.12 18.05 28.52
N PRO A 69 -6.39 18.49 28.45
CA PRO A 69 -6.89 19.56 29.31
C PRO A 69 -6.93 19.12 30.78
N ASN A 70 -6.74 20.09 31.68
CA ASN A 70 -6.95 19.87 33.10
C ASN A 70 -8.41 19.64 33.44
N THR A 71 -8.64 18.87 34.50
CA THR A 71 -9.97 18.71 35.11
C THR A 71 -10.44 19.95 35.88
N SER A 72 -9.51 20.78 36.37
CA SER A 72 -9.80 22.00 37.14
C SER A 72 -10.06 23.25 36.30
N ASP A 73 -9.63 23.26 35.04
CA ASP A 73 -9.78 24.43 34.17
C ASP A 73 -11.17 24.39 33.52
N THR A 74 -12.06 25.32 33.89
CA THR A 74 -13.42 25.43 33.33
C THR A 74 -13.42 25.93 31.87
N SER A 75 -12.35 26.62 31.45
CA SER A 75 -12.16 27.08 30.07
C SER A 75 -11.61 25.96 29.17
N CYS A 76 -11.95 25.99 27.88
CA CYS A 76 -11.48 25.02 26.88
C CYS A 76 -10.56 25.72 25.87
N PRO A 77 -9.26 25.88 26.15
CA PRO A 77 -8.32 26.48 25.22
C PRO A 77 -8.17 25.64 23.93
N PRO A 78 -7.55 26.19 22.87
CA PRO A 78 -7.15 25.43 21.68
C PRO A 78 -6.35 24.18 22.07
N LEU A 79 -6.86 22.98 21.77
CA LEU A 79 -6.14 21.75 22.11
C LEU A 79 -4.99 21.56 21.13
N LYS A 80 -3.79 21.37 21.69
CA LYS A 80 -2.61 20.91 20.97
C LYS A 80 -2.20 19.58 21.60
N LEU A 81 -2.55 18.51 20.93
CA LEU A 81 -2.31 17.14 21.36
C LEU A 81 -1.04 16.62 20.71
N HIS A 82 -0.16 16.01 21.49
CA HIS A 82 0.94 15.23 20.97
C HIS A 82 0.53 13.75 21.00
N VAL A 83 0.64 13.11 19.85
CA VAL A 83 0.21 11.73 19.63
C VAL A 83 1.42 10.88 19.29
N GLY A 84 1.71 9.92 20.16
CA GLY A 84 2.72 8.90 19.94
C GLY A 84 2.09 7.60 19.47
N ILE A 85 2.53 7.10 18.32
CA ILE A 85 2.01 5.86 17.71
C ILE A 85 3.17 4.91 17.50
N LYS A 86 3.04 3.68 17.99
CA LYS A 86 4.00 2.61 17.73
C LYS A 86 3.27 1.43 17.08
N LEU A 87 3.68 1.09 15.86
CA LEU A 87 3.13 0.00 15.08
C LEU A 87 4.23 -1.04 14.79
N THR A 88 3.86 -2.30 14.70
CA THR A 88 4.72 -3.35 14.15
C THR A 88 4.17 -3.78 12.81
N ALA A 89 4.95 -3.58 11.76
CA ALA A 89 4.70 -4.09 10.44
C ALA A 89 5.35 -5.47 10.29
N THR A 90 4.58 -6.46 9.82
CA THR A 90 5.06 -7.82 9.59
C THR A 90 4.94 -8.15 8.11
N ASN A 91 6.01 -8.67 7.51
CA ASN A 91 6.02 -9.06 6.12
C ASN A 91 5.64 -10.55 5.97
N PRO A 92 4.44 -10.90 5.47
CA PRO A 92 4.06 -12.30 5.29
C PRO A 92 4.73 -12.95 4.06
N ASN A 93 5.43 -12.19 3.22
CA ASN A 93 6.03 -12.70 2.00
C ASN A 93 7.33 -13.44 2.31
N LYS A 94 7.40 -14.70 1.86
CA LYS A 94 8.60 -15.55 1.99
C LYS A 94 9.68 -15.28 0.93
N LYS A 95 9.31 -14.69 -0.21
CA LYS A 95 10.22 -14.45 -1.34
C LYS A 95 10.54 -12.96 -1.54
N LEU A 96 9.67 -12.06 -1.07
CA LEU A 96 9.77 -10.62 -1.30
C LEU A 96 10.22 -9.90 -0.04
N VAL A 97 11.16 -8.96 -0.19
CA VAL A 97 11.49 -7.95 0.80
C VAL A 97 10.51 -6.80 0.64
N VAL A 98 10.04 -6.22 1.74
CA VAL A 98 9.12 -5.08 1.75
C VAL A 98 9.88 -3.85 2.24
N VAL A 99 9.84 -2.77 1.47
CA VAL A 99 10.36 -1.46 1.87
C VAL A 99 9.18 -0.51 2.02
N ILE A 100 9.07 0.13 3.17
CA ILE A 100 8.09 1.17 3.44
C ILE A 100 8.73 2.51 3.07
N GLN A 101 8.07 3.29 2.21
CA GLN A 101 8.61 4.57 1.71
C GLN A 101 7.82 5.74 2.30
N ASP A 102 6.67 6.04 1.71
CA ASP A 102 5.83 7.17 2.12
C ASP A 102 4.70 6.71 3.02
N VAL A 103 4.43 7.48 4.08
CA VAL A 103 3.35 7.24 5.03
C VAL A 103 2.51 8.49 5.17
N ASN A 104 1.23 8.39 4.84
CA ASN A 104 0.22 9.40 5.12
C ASN A 104 -0.65 8.93 6.29
N LEU A 105 -0.80 9.78 7.30
CA LEU A 105 -1.52 9.47 8.53
C LEU A 105 -2.71 10.39 8.72
N TRP A 106 -3.87 9.80 9.02
CA TRP A 106 -5.08 10.51 9.41
C TRP A 106 -5.53 10.01 10.78
N LEU A 107 -5.65 10.96 11.69
CA LEU A 107 -6.14 10.74 13.04
C LEU A 107 -7.53 11.35 13.15
N ALA A 108 -8.44 10.66 13.83
CA ALA A 108 -9.73 11.23 14.17
C ALA A 108 -10.21 10.78 15.56
N LEU A 109 -10.72 11.74 16.33
CA LEU A 109 -11.48 11.45 17.55
C LEU A 109 -12.90 11.05 17.15
N VAL A 110 -13.35 9.91 17.66
CA VAL A 110 -14.67 9.37 17.38
C VAL A 110 -15.54 9.60 18.61
N HIS A 111 -16.66 10.30 18.42
CA HIS A 111 -17.67 10.45 19.46
C HIS A 111 -19.06 10.27 18.86
N HIS A 112 -19.75 9.22 19.28
CA HIS A 112 -21.02 8.75 18.70
C HIS A 112 -20.94 8.60 17.16
N ARG A 113 -21.51 9.57 16.41
CA ARG A 113 -21.57 9.58 14.93
C ARG A 113 -20.64 10.61 14.30
N CYS A 114 -19.91 11.36 15.11
CA CYS A 114 -19.01 12.40 14.63
C CYS A 114 -17.57 11.89 14.64
N GLN A 115 -16.90 12.04 13.50
CA GLN A 115 -15.45 11.87 13.39
C GLN A 115 -14.83 13.26 13.27
N LEU A 116 -13.96 13.61 14.21
CA LEU A 116 -13.24 14.88 14.15
C LEU A 116 -11.83 14.62 13.62
N PRO A 117 -11.53 14.99 12.37
CA PRO A 117 -10.18 14.83 11.87
C PRO A 117 -9.25 15.77 12.65
N LEU A 118 -8.20 15.16 13.18
CA LEU A 118 -7.10 15.80 13.89
C LEU A 118 -6.02 16.29 12.88
N SER A 119 -6.08 15.84 11.61
CA SER A 119 -5.06 16.11 10.57
C SER A 119 -4.81 17.61 10.34
N SER A 120 -3.58 18.07 10.06
CA SER A 120 -3.04 18.09 8.68
C SER A 120 -1.66 18.73 8.57
N HIS A 121 -0.65 18.10 9.15
CA HIS A 121 0.65 18.19 8.52
C HIS A 121 1.05 16.80 8.09
N ASN A 122 1.32 16.67 6.80
CA ASN A 122 1.87 15.47 6.17
C ASN A 122 3.18 15.15 6.87
N HIS A 123 3.11 14.40 7.97
CA HIS A 123 4.30 13.81 8.56
C HIS A 123 4.68 12.60 7.70
N ILE A 124 5.21 12.90 6.52
CA ILE A 124 5.96 11.95 5.71
C ILE A 124 7.20 11.65 6.55
N SER A 125 7.11 10.61 7.38
CA SER A 125 8.30 10.04 7.98
C SER A 125 9.02 9.29 6.87
N SER A 126 9.81 10.04 6.09
CA SER A 126 10.69 9.51 5.04
C SER A 126 11.87 8.81 5.70
N SER A 127 11.59 7.67 6.30
CA SER A 127 12.61 6.71 6.69
C SER A 127 12.27 5.42 5.98
N GLU A 128 13.09 5.06 4.99
CA GLU A 128 12.93 3.80 4.27
C GLU A 128 13.13 2.66 5.25
N HIS A 129 12.04 1.99 5.63
CA HIS A 129 12.10 0.85 6.55
C HIS A 129 12.16 -0.44 5.75
N HIS A 130 13.32 -1.09 5.79
CA HIS A 130 13.55 -2.38 5.15
C HIS A 130 13.07 -3.52 6.04
N ILE A 131 12.08 -4.27 5.56
CA ILE A 131 11.55 -5.46 6.24
C ILE A 131 11.92 -6.69 5.43
N SER A 132 12.83 -7.48 5.99
CA SER A 132 13.28 -8.76 5.46
C SER A 132 12.11 -9.72 5.18
N LYS A 133 12.38 -10.75 4.38
CA LYS A 133 11.43 -11.83 4.10
C LYS A 133 10.97 -12.47 5.41
N ARG A 134 9.65 -12.60 5.65
CA ARG A 134 9.09 -13.03 6.96
C ARG A 134 9.58 -12.22 8.18
N GLY A 135 10.08 -11.01 7.94
CA GLY A 135 10.60 -10.13 8.97
C GLY A 135 9.50 -9.29 9.63
N ARG A 136 9.90 -8.60 10.69
CA ARG A 136 9.11 -7.61 11.41
C ARG A 136 9.89 -6.30 11.47
N GLY A 137 9.20 -5.18 11.35
CA GLY A 137 9.73 -3.83 11.52
C GLY A 137 8.85 -3.04 12.48
N VAL A 138 9.46 -2.18 13.29
CA VAL A 138 8.72 -1.29 14.19
C VAL A 138 8.72 0.11 13.59
N LEU A 139 7.55 0.71 13.52
CA LEU A 139 7.34 2.06 13.03
C LEU A 139 6.88 2.93 14.20
N THR A 140 7.54 4.05 14.40
CA THR A 140 7.22 5.02 15.44
C THR A 140 6.91 6.37 14.82
N PHE A 141 5.74 6.91 15.13
CA PHE A 141 5.30 8.21 14.67
C PHE A 141 5.02 9.10 15.87
N GLN A 142 5.50 10.35 15.79
CA GLN A 142 5.20 11.40 16.74
C GLN A 142 4.54 12.52 15.97
N VAL A 143 3.29 12.83 16.30
CA VAL A 143 2.49 13.79 15.55
C VAL A 143 1.89 14.80 16.51
N GLU A 144 2.07 16.06 16.21
CA GLU A 144 1.37 17.13 16.90
C GLU A 144 0.11 17.49 16.11
N THR A 145 -1.02 17.55 16.78
CA THR A 145 -2.32 17.76 16.15
C THR A 145 -3.26 18.57 17.03
N GLY A 146 -4.09 19.39 16.40
CA GLY A 146 -5.23 20.04 17.03
C GLY A 146 -6.54 19.67 16.33
N PRO A 147 -7.67 19.76 17.04
CA PRO A 147 -8.98 19.51 16.43
C PRO A 147 -9.26 20.53 15.34
N ARG A 148 -9.60 20.06 14.14
CA ARG A 148 -10.12 20.94 13.08
C ARG A 148 -11.58 21.28 13.34
N PRO A 149 -12.02 22.52 13.04
CA PRO A 149 -13.43 22.88 13.06
C PRO A 149 -14.15 22.25 11.85
N CYS A 150 -14.37 20.94 11.88
CA CYS A 150 -15.00 20.20 10.77
C CYS A 150 -16.52 20.03 10.92
N CYS A 151 -17.10 20.37 12.07
CA CYS A 151 -18.55 20.33 12.25
C CYS A 151 -19.09 21.77 12.37
N ARG A 152 -19.69 22.29 11.29
CA ARG A 152 -20.68 23.36 11.40
C ARG A 152 -21.94 22.78 12.03
N THR A 153 -21.92 22.56 13.34
CA THR A 153 -23.14 22.18 14.05
C THR A 153 -24.08 23.36 14.07
N ARG A 154 -25.36 23.18 13.73
CA ARG A 154 -26.44 24.15 14.04
C ARG A 154 -26.66 24.38 15.55
N ARG A 155 -25.87 23.74 16.43
CA ARG A 155 -25.98 23.84 17.89
C ARG A 155 -25.26 25.08 18.43
N LYS A 156 -25.80 25.62 19.52
CA LYS A 156 -25.31 26.80 20.25
C LYS A 156 -23.92 26.65 20.89
N ARG A 157 -23.32 25.45 20.94
CA ARG A 157 -21.99 25.22 21.54
C ARG A 157 -20.99 24.67 20.51
N PRO A 158 -19.75 25.18 20.48
CA PRO A 158 -18.71 24.68 19.58
C PRO A 158 -18.31 23.25 19.95
N PHE A 159 -18.16 22.38 18.94
CA PHE A 159 -17.84 20.95 19.10
C PHE A 159 -16.53 20.71 19.88
N GLN A 160 -15.56 21.62 19.79
CA GLN A 160 -14.33 21.60 20.59
C GLN A 160 -14.61 21.52 22.10
N PHE A 161 -15.65 22.20 22.58
CA PHE A 161 -16.02 22.19 23.99
C PHE A 161 -16.51 20.80 24.43
N THR A 162 -17.25 20.10 23.57
CA THR A 162 -17.70 18.72 23.80
C THR A 162 -16.52 17.76 23.89
N VAL A 163 -15.54 17.89 23.00
CA VAL A 163 -14.33 17.06 23.03
C VAL A 163 -13.53 17.27 24.32
N CYS A 164 -13.33 18.52 24.76
CA CYS A 164 -12.69 18.80 26.05
C CYS A 164 -13.43 18.16 27.22
N GLU A 165 -14.77 18.22 27.23
CA GLU A 165 -15.58 17.63 28.28
C GLU A 165 -15.41 16.09 28.34
N GLU A 166 -15.42 15.42 27.19
CA GLU A 166 -15.18 13.97 27.11
C GLU A 166 -13.76 13.60 27.54
N LEU A 167 -12.76 14.37 27.12
CA LEU A 167 -11.37 14.17 27.57
C LEU A 167 -11.24 14.32 29.10
N ARG A 168 -12.01 15.23 29.72
CA ARG A 168 -12.07 15.38 31.18
C ARG A 168 -12.77 14.21 31.88
N LYS A 169 -13.75 13.56 31.24
CA LYS A 169 -14.42 12.36 31.76
C LYS A 169 -13.50 11.13 31.82
N GLY A 170 -12.31 11.22 31.22
CA GLY A 170 -11.27 10.20 31.36
C GLY A 170 -11.31 9.10 30.29
N LEU A 171 -12.20 9.20 29.29
CA LEU A 171 -12.31 8.24 28.19
C LEU A 171 -12.34 8.95 26.83
N ALA A 172 -11.56 8.45 25.87
CA ALA A 172 -11.64 8.87 24.47
C ALA A 172 -11.55 7.66 23.55
N VAL A 173 -12.29 7.72 22.43
CA VAL A 173 -12.18 6.74 21.36
C VAL A 173 -11.53 7.41 20.16
N MET A 174 -10.49 6.77 19.62
CA MET A 174 -9.75 7.29 18.47
C MET A 174 -9.74 6.27 17.33
N SER A 175 -9.75 6.78 16.11
CA SER A 175 -9.50 6.00 14.89
C SER A 175 -8.22 6.50 14.23
N VAL A 176 -7.37 5.56 13.83
CA VAL A 176 -6.12 5.81 13.12
C VAL A 176 -6.23 5.20 11.74
N ARG A 177 -6.05 6.02 10.70
CA ARG A 177 -5.99 5.56 9.31
C ARG A 177 -4.65 5.93 8.72
N MET A 178 -4.07 5.02 7.97
CA MET A 178 -2.76 5.20 7.39
C MET A 178 -2.75 4.68 5.95
N GLN A 179 -2.17 5.45 5.04
CA GLN A 179 -1.92 5.02 3.67
C GLN A 179 -0.40 4.96 3.48
N VAL A 180 0.08 3.79 3.08
CA VAL A 180 1.50 3.47 3.02
C VAL A 180 1.87 3.10 1.59
N SER A 181 2.90 3.74 1.06
CA SER A 181 3.57 3.32 -0.16
C SER A 181 4.58 2.21 0.18
N VAL A 182 4.32 1.02 -0.33
CA VAL A 182 5.19 -0.16 -0.13
C VAL A 182 5.83 -0.58 -1.44
N LYS A 183 7.13 -0.88 -1.39
CA LYS A 183 7.91 -1.39 -2.51
C LYS A 183 8.32 -2.83 -2.23
N PHE A 184 7.90 -3.75 -3.08
CA PHE A 184 8.27 -5.15 -3.05
C PHE A 184 9.50 -5.37 -3.91
N MET A 185 10.55 -5.96 -3.33
CA MET A 185 11.83 -6.22 -4.00
C MET A 185 12.18 -7.71 -3.96
N HIS A 186 12.77 -8.21 -5.05
CA HIS A 186 13.22 -9.59 -5.15
C HIS A 186 14.44 -9.71 -6.06
N ALA A 187 15.65 -9.66 -5.48
CA ALA A 187 16.91 -9.84 -6.19
C ALA A 187 16.95 -9.07 -7.53
N TYR A 188 17.04 -9.80 -8.64
CA TYR A 188 17.15 -9.25 -10.01
C TYR A 188 15.82 -8.92 -10.68
N TRP A 189 14.67 -9.17 -10.03
CA TRP A 189 13.37 -8.85 -10.59
C TRP A 189 13.01 -7.38 -10.37
N PRO A 190 12.33 -6.74 -11.35
CA PRO A 190 11.84 -5.38 -11.19
C PRO A 190 10.99 -5.23 -9.92
N SER A 191 11.23 -4.16 -9.16
CA SER A 191 10.45 -3.89 -7.96
C SER A 191 9.02 -3.50 -8.31
N LYS A 192 8.05 -3.94 -7.49
CA LYS A 192 6.63 -3.58 -7.64
C LYS A 192 6.22 -2.65 -6.51
N ARG A 193 5.66 -1.49 -6.83
CA ARG A 193 5.10 -0.56 -5.83
C ARG A 193 3.60 -0.77 -5.68
N LYS A 194 3.09 -0.66 -4.46
CA LYS A 194 1.66 -0.71 -4.14
C LYS A 194 1.35 0.30 -3.04
N LEU A 195 0.12 0.80 -3.05
CA LEU A 195 -0.43 1.56 -1.95
C LEU A 195 -1.24 0.62 -1.07
N VAL A 196 -1.07 0.78 0.23
CA VAL A 196 -1.72 -0.04 1.25
C VAL A 196 -2.43 0.88 2.22
N GLU A 197 -3.72 0.66 2.42
CA GLU A 197 -4.52 1.36 3.42
C GLU A 197 -4.64 0.48 4.68
N VAL A 198 -4.32 1.06 5.84
CA VAL A 198 -4.39 0.45 7.16
C VAL A 198 -5.41 1.22 7.98
N LYS A 199 -6.36 0.52 8.60
CA LYS A 199 -7.40 1.13 9.44
C LYS A 199 -7.36 0.50 10.82
N CYS A 200 -7.17 1.29 11.86
CA CYS A 200 -7.31 0.89 13.25
C CYS A 200 -8.47 1.69 13.84
N GLU A 201 -9.62 1.04 14.03
CA GLU A 201 -10.85 1.69 14.51
C GLU A 201 -11.14 1.27 15.96
N ASP A 202 -11.99 2.06 16.64
CA ASP A 202 -12.45 1.79 18.01
C ASP A 202 -11.32 1.56 19.03
N LEU A 203 -10.33 2.45 19.03
CA LEU A 203 -9.22 2.44 19.98
C LEU A 203 -9.64 3.21 21.23
N SER A 204 -9.93 2.48 22.31
CA SER A 204 -10.29 3.05 23.60
C SER A 204 -9.04 3.49 24.37
N ILE A 205 -8.97 4.78 24.69
CA ILE A 205 -7.86 5.41 25.39
C ILE A 205 -8.33 5.77 26.79
N GLY A 206 -7.62 5.26 27.79
CA GLY A 206 -7.78 5.68 29.18
C GLY A 206 -6.97 6.94 29.42
N LEU A 207 -7.61 8.00 29.90
CA LEU A 207 -6.97 9.28 30.11
C LEU A 207 -6.70 9.48 31.61
N SER A 208 -5.48 9.87 31.93
CA SER A 208 -5.05 10.30 33.25
C SER A 208 -5.01 11.83 33.28
N SER A 209 -6.02 12.43 33.91
CA SER A 209 -6.13 13.88 34.06
C SER A 209 -5.02 14.48 34.92
N SER A 210 -4.55 13.76 35.93
CA SER A 210 -3.46 14.22 36.82
C SER A 210 -2.11 14.28 36.11
N ARG A 211 -1.83 13.34 35.19
CA ARG A 211 -0.59 13.34 34.40
C ARG A 211 -0.73 14.02 33.04
N ARG A 212 -1.95 14.42 32.65
CA ARG A 212 -2.32 14.93 31.32
C ARG A 212 -1.86 14.03 30.17
N ILE A 213 -1.93 12.71 30.39
CA ILE A 213 -1.51 11.68 29.45
C ILE A 213 -2.67 10.69 29.26
N GLY A 214 -2.85 10.16 28.05
CA GLY A 214 -3.74 9.05 27.75
C GLY A 214 -2.99 7.89 27.12
N GLU A 215 -3.38 6.66 27.46
CA GLU A 215 -2.79 5.43 26.94
C GLU A 215 -3.88 4.44 26.51
N LEU A 216 -3.54 3.59 25.54
CA LEU A 216 -4.41 2.54 25.03
C LEU A 216 -4.79 1.56 26.14
N LYS A 217 -6.09 1.35 26.39
CA LYS A 217 -6.58 0.46 27.45
C LYS A 217 -6.50 -1.02 27.11
N ASP A 218 -6.69 -1.37 25.84
CA ASP A 218 -7.06 -2.73 25.42
C ASP A 218 -5.85 -3.62 25.06
N GLY A 219 -4.64 -3.20 25.45
CA GLY A 219 -3.42 -3.74 24.84
C GLY A 219 -3.37 -3.45 23.33
N GLY A 220 -2.36 -3.98 22.64
CA GLY A 220 -2.25 -3.77 21.19
C GLY A 220 -3.41 -4.39 20.40
N LYS A 221 -3.65 -3.90 19.17
CA LYS A 221 -4.69 -4.42 18.26
C LYS A 221 -4.16 -4.68 16.86
N ASP A 222 -4.66 -5.75 16.22
CA ASP A 222 -4.49 -5.96 14.79
C ASP A 222 -5.31 -4.94 13.99
N CYS A 223 -4.68 -4.32 12.99
CA CYS A 223 -5.35 -3.36 12.12
C CYS A 223 -5.61 -3.97 10.74
N PRO A 224 -6.87 -3.97 10.23
CA PRO A 224 -7.16 -4.42 8.88
C PRO A 224 -6.38 -3.63 7.82
N VAL A 225 -5.96 -4.36 6.79
CA VAL A 225 -5.08 -3.89 5.73
C VAL A 225 -5.68 -4.25 4.37
N HIS A 226 -5.77 -3.26 3.48
CA HIS A 226 -6.25 -3.43 2.12
C HIS A 226 -5.29 -2.78 1.13
N PHE A 227 -5.17 -3.37 -0.07
CA PHE A 227 -4.55 -2.65 -1.17
C PHE A 227 -5.50 -1.55 -1.64
N ALA A 228 -4.98 -0.33 -1.74
CA ALA A 228 -5.71 0.83 -2.23
C ALA A 228 -5.68 0.89 -3.77
#